data_AF-A0A137SRN3-F1
#
_entry.id   AF-A0A137SRN3-F1
#
_cell.length_a   1.000
_cell.length_b   1.000
_cell.length_c   1.000
_cell.angle_alpha   90.00
_cell.angle_beta   90.00
_cell.angle_gamma   90.00
#
_symmetry.space_group_name_H-M   'P 1'
#
loop_
_entity.id
_entity.type
_entity.pdbx_description
1 polymer ?
#
loop_
_entity_poly.entity_id
_entity_poly.type
_entity_poly.pdbx_seq_one_letter_code
_entity_poly.pdbx_strand_id
1 'polypeptide(L)' 'MEKILQKCYNFVGKVGRKEVNMEDIFMDTAKVMAKGQVTIPKRIRELLNLENGDYVTFVVNKDKVQIQNSKAFIEENIKK' A
#
# COMPACT_ATOMS: atom_id res chain seq x y z
N MET A 1 -5.87 -19.41 -2.81
CA MET A 1 -5.90 -18.00 -3.23
C MET A 1 -7.16 -17.30 -2.73
N GLU A 2 -8.37 -17.83 -2.99
CA GLU A 2 -9.64 -17.24 -2.51
C GLU A 2 -9.71 -17.04 -0.98
N LYS A 3 -9.22 -18.00 -0.19
CA LYS A 3 -9.18 -17.88 1.29
C LYS A 3 -8.26 -16.75 1.80
N ILE A 4 -7.24 -16.37 1.03
CA ILE A 4 -6.31 -15.27 1.37
C ILE A 4 -7.00 -13.93 1.09
N LEU A 5 -7.63 -13.82 -0.09
CA LEU A 5 -8.44 -12.65 -0.48
C LEU A 5 -9.55 -12.37 0.54
N GLN A 6 -10.28 -13.40 0.99
CA GLN A 6 -11.32 -13.25 2.02
C GLN A 6 -10.77 -12.78 3.38
N LYS A 7 -9.56 -13.23 3.75
CA LYS A 7 -8.91 -12.85 5.01
C LYS A 7 -8.39 -11.41 4.97
N CYS A 8 -7.92 -10.95 3.81
CA CYS A 8 -7.53 -9.55 3.57
C CYS A 8 -8.76 -8.63 3.57
N TYR A 9 -9.86 -9.05 2.95
CA TYR A 9 -11.14 -8.31 2.94
C TYR A 9 -11.64 -8.04 4.37
N ASN A 10 -11.61 -9.05 5.23
CA ASN A 10 -12.00 -8.93 6.64
C ASN A 10 -11.04 -8.07 7.49
N PHE A 11 -9.80 -7.87 7.04
CA PHE A 11 -8.82 -7.01 7.71
C PHE A 11 -9.13 -5.52 7.48
N VAL A 12 -9.51 -5.14 6.25
CA VAL A 12 -9.83 -3.74 5.91
C VAL A 12 -11.05 -3.24 6.69
N GLY A 13 -12.08 -4.09 6.87
CA GLY A 13 -13.29 -3.73 7.63
C GLY A 13 -13.08 -3.42 9.12
N LYS A 14 -11.89 -3.65 9.69
CA LYS A 14 -11.57 -3.36 11.10
C LYS A 14 -10.66 -2.15 11.31
N VAL A 15 -10.12 -1.53 10.25
CA VAL A 15 -9.28 -0.33 10.37
C VAL A 15 -10.20 0.88 10.44
N GLY A 16 -10.60 1.24 11.67
CA GLY A 16 -11.54 2.33 11.92
C GLY A 16 -11.00 3.70 11.50
N ARG A 17 -11.62 4.30 10.48
CA ARG A 17 -12.31 5.60 10.49
C ARG A 17 -12.65 6.02 9.05
N LYS A 18 -13.91 6.45 8.87
CA LYS A 18 -14.63 6.84 7.65
C LYS A 18 -15.06 5.67 6.75
N GLU A 19 -16.33 5.68 6.36
CA GLU A 19 -16.92 4.80 5.35
C GLU A 19 -16.07 4.89 4.09
N VAL A 20 -15.27 3.86 3.85
CA VAL A 20 -14.55 3.67 2.59
C VAL A 20 -15.58 3.14 1.61
N ASN A 21 -15.86 3.89 0.54
CA ASN A 21 -16.69 3.35 -0.54
C ASN A 21 -16.00 2.10 -1.07
N MET A 22 -16.78 1.07 -1.37
CA MET A 22 -16.26 -0.24 -1.79
C MET A 22 -15.44 -0.16 -3.09
N GLU A 23 -15.61 0.94 -3.82
CA GLU A 23 -14.90 1.32 -5.04
C GLU A 23 -13.44 1.79 -4.77
N ASP A 24 -13.13 2.22 -3.55
CA ASP A 24 -11.81 2.77 -3.16
C ASP A 24 -10.83 1.69 -2.68
N ILE A 25 -11.31 0.48 -2.40
CA ILE A 25 -10.47 -0.63 -1.91
C ILE A 25 -9.94 -1.42 -3.11
N PHE A 26 -8.73 -1.06 -3.55
CA PHE A 26 -8.00 -1.82 -4.56
C PHE A 26 -7.07 -2.84 -3.92
N MET A 27 -7.26 -4.12 -4.26
CA MET A 27 -6.37 -5.21 -3.88
C MET A 27 -5.76 -5.84 -5.12
N ASP A 28 -4.44 -5.85 -5.20
CA ASP A 28 -3.71 -6.50 -6.28
C ASP A 28 -2.65 -7.44 -5.69
N THR A 29 -2.35 -8.51 -6.42
CA THR A 29 -1.32 -9.48 -6.03
C THR A 29 -0.16 -9.40 -6.99
N ALA A 30 1.04 -9.11 -6.48
CA ALA A 30 2.25 -9.11 -7.28
C ALA A 30 3.11 -10.35 -6.97
N LYS A 31 3.74 -10.90 -8.01
CA LYS A 31 4.72 -11.98 -7.87
C LYS A 31 6.08 -11.40 -7.47
N VAL A 32 6.73 -12.03 -6.50
CA VAL A 32 8.15 -11.75 -6.20
C VAL A 32 8.99 -12.34 -7.33
N MET A 33 9.76 -11.47 -7.97
CA MET A 33 10.65 -11.80 -9.08
C MET A 33 12.03 -12.22 -8.54
N ALA A 34 12.93 -12.56 -9.46
CA ALA A 34 14.32 -12.85 -9.10
C ALA A 34 14.92 -11.69 -8.29
N LYS A 35 15.83 -12.02 -7.35
CA LYS A 35 16.48 -11.05 -6.44
C LYS A 35 15.54 -10.37 -5.44
N GLY A 36 14.34 -10.92 -5.20
CA GLY A 36 13.42 -10.38 -4.21
C GLY A 36 12.69 -9.10 -4.65
N GLN A 37 12.69 -8.80 -5.95
CA GLN A 37 12.02 -7.62 -6.49
C GLN A 37 10.51 -7.82 -6.58
N VAL A 38 9.74 -6.77 -6.32
CA VAL A 38 8.28 -6.74 -6.53
C VAL A 38 7.95 -5.50 -7.35
N THR A 39 7.14 -5.66 -8.38
CA THR A 39 6.67 -4.54 -9.21
C THR A 39 5.51 -3.84 -8.51
N ILE A 40 5.56 -2.50 -8.44
CA ILE A 40 4.41 -1.68 -8.05
C ILE A 40 3.52 -1.50 -9.30
N PRO A 41 2.29 -2.06 -9.33
CA PRO A 41 1.39 -1.92 -10.46
C PRO A 41 1.14 -0.46 -10.82
N LYS A 42 0.90 -0.18 -12.11
CA LYS A 42 0.71 1.19 -12.62
C LYS A 42 -0.37 1.96 -11.84
N ARG A 43 -1.51 1.32 -11.58
CA ARG A 43 -2.62 1.91 -10.82
C ARG A 43 -2.23 2.33 -9.41
N ILE A 44 -1.38 1.55 -8.71
CA ILE A 44 -0.90 1.91 -7.37
C ILE A 44 0.05 3.10 -7.44
N ARG A 45 0.91 3.17 -8.47
CA ARG A 45 1.77 4.34 -8.70
C ARG A 45 0.97 5.61 -8.91
N GLU A 46 -0.10 5.55 -9.70
CA GLU A 46 -1.01 6.68 -9.91
C GLU A 46 -1.68 7.12 -8.61
N LEU A 47 -2.16 6.18 -7.78
CA LEU A 47 -2.79 6.49 -6.49
C LEU A 47 -1.82 7.10 -5.46
N LEU A 48 -0.55 6.70 -5.51
CA LEU A 48 0.50 7.21 -4.62
C LEU A 48 1.27 8.41 -5.21
N ASN A 49 0.87 8.90 -6.39
CA ASN A 49 1.57 9.92 -7.17
C ASN A 49 3.08 9.64 -7.29
N LEU A 50 3.43 8.43 -7.76
CA LEU A 50 4.81 7.99 -7.94
C LEU A 50 5.22 8.05 -9.41
N GLU A 51 6.33 8.75 -9.68
CA GLU A 51 6.97 8.84 -10.98
C GLU A 51 8.31 8.07 -11.01
N ASN A 52 8.90 7.94 -12.20
CA ASN A 52 10.20 7.30 -12.34
C ASN A 52 11.27 8.16 -11.67
N GLY A 53 12.02 7.57 -10.74
CA GLY A 53 13.03 8.27 -9.94
C GLY A 53 12.55 8.67 -8.54
N ASP A 54 11.25 8.52 -8.25
CA ASP A 54 10.73 8.76 -6.90
C ASP A 54 11.15 7.67 -5.92
N TYR A 55 11.28 8.09 -4.66
CA TYR A 55 11.53 7.20 -3.53
C TYR A 55 10.22 6.80 -2.85
N VAL A 56 10.17 5.54 -2.41
CA VAL A 56 9.10 5.00 -1.58
C VAL A 56 9.64 4.60 -0.21
N THR A 57 8.87 4.87 0.83
CA THR A 57 9.18 4.50 2.20
C THR A 57 8.40 3.26 2.59
N PHE A 58 9.10 2.25 3.09
CA PHE A 58 8.49 1.05 3.68
C PHE A 58 8.36 1.22 5.18
N VAL A 59 7.13 1.23 5.69
CA VAL A 59 6.85 1.27 7.13
C VAL A 59 6.41 -0.12 7.57
N VAL A 60 7.17 -0.70 8.51
CA VAL A 60 6.88 -2.02 9.07
C VAL A 60 6.20 -1.84 10.43
N ASN A 61 5.00 -2.39 10.58
CA ASN A 61 4.28 -2.40 11.85
C ASN A 61 3.72 -3.80 12.09
N LYS A 62 4.21 -4.46 13.15
CA LYS A 62 3.88 -5.84 13.52
C LYS A 62 4.10 -6.80 12.34
N ASP A 63 3.01 -7.23 11.73
CA ASP A 63 2.94 -8.22 10.65
C ASP A 63 2.66 -7.59 9.27
N LYS A 64 2.67 -6.26 9.18
CA LYS A 64 2.29 -5.53 7.96
C LYS A 64 3.39 -4.60 7.50
N VAL A 65 3.51 -4.51 6.18
CA VAL A 65 4.33 -3.53 5.50
C VAL A 65 3.39 -2.58 4.78
N GLN A 66 3.58 -1.28 5.00
CA GLN A 66 2.90 -0.21 4.27
C GLN A 66 3.92 0.50 3.39
N ILE A 67 3.51 0.86 2.18
CA ILE A 67 4.33 1.62 1.22
C ILE A 67 3.73 3.02 1.14
N GLN A 68 4.58 4.04 1.29
CA GLN A 68 4.17 5.44 1.23
C GLN A 68 5.11 6.23 0.32
N ASN A 69 4.59 7.29 -0.29
CA ASN A 69 5.43 8.27 -0.98
C ASN A 69 6.36 8.95 0.04
N SER A 70 7.68 8.91 -0.19
CA SER A 70 8.65 9.41 0.80
C SER A 70 8.53 10.91 1.04
N LYS A 71 8.21 11.70 0.02
CA LYS A 71 8.05 13.15 0.14
C LYS A 71 6.87 13.49 1.05
N ALA A 72 5.70 12.91 0.75
CA ALA A 72 4.49 13.09 1.56
C ALA A 72 4.72 12.63 3.01
N PHE A 73 5.36 11.48 3.20
CA PHE A 73 5.67 10.95 4.53
C PHE A 73 6.55 11.90 5.36
N ILE A 74 7.59 12.46 4.74
CA ILE A 74 8.49 13.41 5.41
C ILE A 74 7.73 14.69 5.78
N GLU A 75 6.96 15.25 4.86
CA GLU A 75 6.18 16.48 5.10
C GLU A 75 5.17 16.34 6.25
N GLU A 76 4.52 15.18 6.38
CA GLU A 76 3.57 14.89 7.46
C GLU A 76 4.25 14.71 8.83
N ASN A 77 5.47 14.19 8.86
CA ASN A 77 6.16 13.84 10.10
C ASN A 77 7.18 14.89 10.57
N ILE A 78 7.64 15.81 9.70
CA ILE A 78 8.48 16.95 10.08
C ILE A 78 7.66 18.12 10.65
N LYS A 79 6.36 18.22 10.33
CA LYS A 79 5.47 19.29 10.82
C LYS A 79 4.91 19.04 12.23
N LYS A 80 5.42 18.07 12.97
CA LYS A 80 5.12 17.82 14.39
C LYS A 80 6.33 18.14 15.25
#